data_AF-A0A852S9U7-F1
#
_entry.id   AF-A0A852S9U7-F1
#
_cell.length_a   1.000
_cell.length_b   1.000
_cell.length_c   1.000
_cell.angle_alpha   90.00
_cell.angle_beta   90.00
_cell.angle_gamma   90.00
#
_symmetry.space_group_name_H-M   'P 1'
#
loop_
_entity.id
_entity.type
_entity.pdbx_description
1 polymer ?
#
loop_
_entity_poly.entity_id
_entity_poly.type
_entity_poly.pdbx_seq_one_letter_code
_entity_poly.pdbx_strand_id
1 'polypeptide(L)'
;MTKVTSNDRITLRFLAAPQDAAADGRTVAAGRVLEWIDKAGYACAVGWSGAYCVTAYVGNVHFTRRVQPGELIEARARIIHTGRTSMQVLVQIGSADARSRRFTPATHCLLVFVAVDGAGVPQEVPSWLPADDDERMLHERAAERLAPRRAIRDAMLGQHFTDEGTTPRTVFRFLAAPQDANFGGNAHGGTVLRWIDEAAYACAASWTSEQAVAVYSGGIHFFSPIRIGDLVEVEARLIHTGGRSLHIAVHVRAASPRTPQELRLTTHCMTIFVDLGPDGRARPVAPLPALSDEDRRLAAHASELTRLRASLEALPV
;
A
#
# COMPACT_ATOMS: atom_id res chain seq x y z
N MET A 1 -23.89 -22.88 23.99
CA MET A 1 -23.69 -22.67 22.54
C MET A 1 -22.27 -22.15 22.34
N THR A 2 -21.37 -23.00 21.88
CA THR A 2 -19.99 -22.63 21.56
C THR A 2 -20.03 -21.67 20.38
N LYS A 3 -19.57 -20.43 20.59
CA LYS A 3 -19.46 -19.43 19.52
C LYS A 3 -18.47 -20.01 18.51
N VAL A 4 -18.97 -20.53 17.38
CA VAL A 4 -18.11 -20.92 16.26
C VAL A 4 -17.31 -19.66 15.92
N THR A 5 -16.01 -19.67 16.21
CA THR A 5 -15.12 -18.59 15.80
C THR A 5 -15.10 -18.62 14.29
N SER A 6 -15.81 -17.69 13.67
CA SER A 6 -15.74 -17.46 12.24
C SER A 6 -14.29 -17.11 11.89
N ASN A 7 -13.70 -17.84 10.94
CA ASN A 7 -12.32 -17.61 10.47
C ASN A 7 -12.20 -16.37 9.56
N ASP A 8 -13.27 -15.56 9.46
CA ASP A 8 -13.33 -14.35 8.66
C ASP A 8 -12.64 -13.16 9.32
N ARG A 9 -12.08 -13.31 10.53
CA ARG A 9 -11.52 -12.21 11.33
C ARG A 9 -10.19 -12.60 11.96
N ILE A 10 -9.25 -11.67 11.99
CA ILE A 10 -7.99 -11.77 12.74
C ILE A 10 -7.70 -10.46 13.46
N THR A 11 -7.09 -10.56 14.64
CA THR A 11 -6.51 -9.42 15.34
C THR A 11 -5.06 -9.71 15.67
N LEU A 12 -4.14 -8.90 15.13
CA LEU A 12 -2.73 -8.91 15.53
C LEU A 12 -2.50 -7.77 16.52
N ARG A 13 -1.81 -8.06 17.62
CA ARG A 13 -1.37 -7.04 18.58
C ARG A 13 0.12 -7.20 18.84
N PHE A 14 0.85 -6.10 18.73
CA PHE A 14 2.29 -6.06 18.93
C PHE A 14 2.72 -4.63 19.27
N LEU A 15 3.90 -4.47 19.86
CA LEU A 15 4.47 -3.15 20.11
C LEU A 15 5.15 -2.62 18.84
N ALA A 16 4.96 -1.34 18.54
CA ALA A 16 5.82 -0.64 17.58
C ALA A 16 7.23 -0.56 18.18
N ALA A 17 8.19 -1.20 17.53
CA ALA A 17 9.55 -1.27 18.00
C ALA A 17 10.36 -0.03 17.57
N PRO A 18 11.48 0.29 18.24
CA PRO A 18 12.32 1.42 17.86
C PRO A 18 12.79 1.39 16.39
N GLN A 19 13.06 0.20 15.85
CA GLN A 19 13.44 0.02 14.45
C GLN A 19 12.32 0.29 13.43
N ASP A 20 11.07 0.45 13.91
CA ASP A 20 9.93 0.79 13.05
C ASP A 20 9.82 2.31 12.83
N ALA A 21 10.69 3.11 13.48
CA ALA A 21 10.68 4.56 13.40
C ALA A 21 11.05 5.06 11.99
N ALA A 22 10.37 6.14 11.59
CA ALA A 22 10.72 6.96 10.43
C ALA A 22 12.03 7.71 10.69
N ALA A 23 12.53 8.40 9.66
CA ALA A 23 13.75 9.19 9.72
C ALA A 23 13.74 10.27 10.83
N ASP A 24 12.56 10.69 11.30
CA ASP A 24 12.44 11.65 12.41
C ASP A 24 12.64 11.04 13.80
N GLY A 25 12.70 9.71 13.91
CA GLY A 25 12.84 8.97 15.16
C GLY A 25 11.65 9.09 16.12
N ARG A 26 10.60 9.84 15.76
CA ARG A 26 9.46 10.19 16.62
C ARG A 26 8.20 9.46 16.20
N THR A 27 8.09 9.11 14.93
CA THR A 27 6.92 8.49 14.34
C THR A 27 7.31 7.19 13.67
N VAL A 28 6.36 6.28 13.48
CA VAL A 28 6.56 5.05 12.71
C VAL A 28 6.52 5.36 11.21
N ALA A 29 7.41 4.74 10.43
CA ALA A 29 7.43 4.89 8.98
C ALA A 29 6.12 4.40 8.33
N ALA A 30 5.62 5.10 7.33
CA ALA A 30 4.37 4.75 6.65
C ALA A 30 4.45 3.36 6.00
N GLY A 31 5.58 3.04 5.36
CA GLY A 31 5.86 1.71 4.80
C GLY A 31 5.74 0.58 5.82
N ARG A 32 6.05 0.86 7.09
CA ARG A 32 5.95 -0.13 8.17
C ARG A 32 4.51 -0.38 8.60
N VAL A 33 3.69 0.67 8.65
CA VAL A 33 2.24 0.54 8.85
C VAL A 33 1.61 -0.25 7.70
N LEU A 34 2.03 0.00 6.46
CA LEU A 34 1.58 -0.76 5.28
C LEU A 34 1.95 -2.25 5.37
N GLU A 35 3.15 -2.56 5.84
CA GLU A 35 3.58 -3.95 6.05
C GLU A 35 2.72 -4.67 7.10
N TRP A 36 2.37 -3.98 8.20
CA TRP A 36 1.48 -4.55 9.22
C TRP A 36 0.06 -4.78 8.72
N ILE A 37 -0.46 -3.84 7.92
CA ILE A 37 -1.74 -3.96 7.25
C ILE A 37 -1.76 -5.23 6.38
N ASP A 38 -0.72 -5.43 5.57
CA ASP A 38 -0.60 -6.59 4.70
C ASP A 38 -0.48 -7.91 5.49
N LYS A 39 0.30 -7.95 6.58
CA LYS A 39 0.41 -9.14 7.45
C LYS A 39 -0.93 -9.54 8.07
N ALA A 40 -1.68 -8.57 8.60
CA ALA A 40 -2.99 -8.84 9.18
C ALA A 40 -3.99 -9.30 8.09
N GLY A 41 -3.96 -8.65 6.93
CA GLY A 41 -4.78 -9.00 5.77
C GLY A 41 -4.50 -10.42 5.27
N TYR A 42 -3.22 -10.76 5.09
CA TYR A 42 -2.76 -12.07 4.63
C TYR A 42 -3.19 -13.17 5.59
N ALA A 43 -2.96 -12.98 6.89
CA ALA A 43 -3.35 -13.97 7.89
C ALA A 43 -4.87 -14.23 7.87
N CYS A 44 -5.68 -13.17 7.70
CA CYS A 44 -7.13 -13.30 7.59
C CYS A 44 -7.55 -14.02 6.31
N ALA A 45 -6.94 -13.68 5.16
CA ALA A 45 -7.21 -14.32 3.88
C ALA A 45 -6.85 -15.83 3.89
N VAL A 46 -5.70 -16.19 4.45
CA VAL A 46 -5.28 -17.59 4.61
C VAL A 46 -6.21 -18.33 5.58
N GLY A 47 -6.57 -17.70 6.71
CA GLY A 47 -7.50 -18.28 7.67
C GLY A 47 -8.87 -18.60 7.07
N TRP A 48 -9.35 -17.74 6.16
CA TRP A 48 -10.62 -17.94 5.45
C TRP A 48 -10.52 -18.96 4.32
N SER A 49 -9.53 -18.84 3.44
CA SER A 49 -9.39 -19.70 2.25
C SER A 49 -8.84 -21.09 2.55
N GLY A 50 -8.09 -21.26 3.65
CA GLY A 50 -7.31 -22.46 3.90
C GLY A 50 -6.16 -22.68 2.90
N ALA A 51 -5.84 -21.68 2.08
CA ALA A 51 -4.86 -21.76 1.00
C ALA A 51 -3.82 -20.63 1.11
N TYR A 52 -2.68 -20.83 0.43
CA TYR A 52 -1.69 -19.77 0.29
C TYR A 52 -2.29 -18.61 -0.54
N CYS A 53 -2.01 -17.39 -0.10
CA CYS A 53 -2.59 -16.18 -0.69
C CYS A 53 -1.51 -15.22 -1.18
N VAL A 54 -1.80 -14.46 -2.22
CA VAL A 54 -0.95 -13.35 -2.68
C VAL A 54 -1.71 -12.03 -2.62
N THR A 55 -1.01 -10.96 -2.24
CA THR A 55 -1.57 -9.60 -2.28
C THR A 55 -1.68 -9.14 -3.72
N ALA A 56 -2.90 -8.90 -4.21
CA ALA A 56 -3.15 -8.42 -5.57
C ALA A 56 -3.38 -6.90 -5.61
N TYR A 57 -3.93 -6.35 -4.53
CA TYR A 57 -4.24 -4.93 -4.44
C TYR A 57 -4.20 -4.43 -3.00
N VAL A 58 -3.68 -3.21 -2.82
CA VAL A 58 -3.81 -2.45 -1.58
C VAL A 58 -4.51 -1.13 -1.89
N GLY A 59 -5.60 -0.90 -1.16
CA GLY A 59 -6.47 0.24 -1.29
C GLY A 59 -5.87 1.54 -0.80
N ASN A 60 -6.72 2.55 -0.76
CA ASN A 60 -6.36 3.88 -0.29
C ASN A 60 -6.08 3.85 1.21
N VAL A 61 -4.86 4.18 1.60
CA VAL A 61 -4.45 4.35 2.99
C VAL A 61 -4.26 5.84 3.24
N HIS A 62 -5.03 6.37 4.19
CA HIS A 62 -4.86 7.74 4.68
C HIS A 62 -4.25 7.68 6.08
N PHE A 63 -3.12 8.35 6.26
CA PHE A 63 -2.42 8.41 7.55
C PHE A 63 -2.97 9.58 8.36
N THR A 64 -4.11 9.39 9.04
CA THR A 64 -4.80 10.46 9.77
C THR A 64 -4.21 10.71 11.15
N ARG A 65 -3.66 9.68 11.79
CA ARG A 65 -2.93 9.78 13.05
C ARG A 65 -1.58 9.09 12.93
N ARG A 66 -0.56 9.71 13.51
CA ARG A 66 0.79 9.14 13.57
C ARG A 66 0.88 8.15 14.71
N VAL A 67 1.46 6.99 14.41
CA VAL A 67 1.84 5.99 15.41
C VAL A 67 3.23 6.34 15.92
N GLN A 68 3.46 6.21 17.23
CA GLN A 68 4.77 6.42 17.83
C GLN A 68 5.46 5.10 18.20
N PRO A 69 6.79 5.02 18.13
CA PRO A 69 7.52 3.89 18.70
C PRO A 69 7.14 3.68 20.19
N GLY A 70 6.94 2.43 20.58
CA GLY A 70 6.48 2.04 21.91
C GLY A 70 4.96 1.98 22.10
N GLU A 71 4.15 2.51 21.16
CA GLU A 71 2.70 2.30 21.21
C GLU A 71 2.36 0.82 20.93
N LEU A 72 1.30 0.34 21.60
CA LEU A 72 0.69 -0.95 21.32
C LEU A 72 -0.19 -0.81 20.08
N ILE A 73 0.12 -1.60 19.06
CA ILE A 73 -0.59 -1.63 17.79
C ILE A 73 -1.64 -2.73 17.83
N GLU A 74 -2.80 -2.45 17.23
CA GLU A 74 -3.85 -3.41 16.98
C GLU A 74 -4.25 -3.35 15.51
N ALA A 75 -3.97 -4.42 14.77
CA ALA A 75 -4.38 -4.59 13.39
C ALA A 75 -5.54 -5.59 13.34
N ARG A 76 -6.76 -5.09 13.11
CA ARG A 76 -7.98 -5.90 12.97
C ARG A 76 -8.27 -6.11 11.49
N ALA A 77 -8.17 -7.35 11.03
CA ALA A 77 -8.52 -7.74 9.67
C ALA A 77 -9.85 -8.49 9.65
N ARG A 78 -10.67 -8.26 8.62
CA ARG A 78 -11.87 -9.05 8.36
C ARG A 78 -12.18 -9.21 6.88
N ILE A 79 -12.72 -10.36 6.48
CA ILE A 79 -13.31 -10.56 5.16
C ILE A 79 -14.59 -9.71 5.09
N ILE A 80 -14.75 -8.98 3.99
CA ILE A 80 -15.97 -8.19 3.72
C ILE A 80 -16.62 -8.55 2.38
N HIS A 81 -15.91 -9.30 1.53
CA HIS A 81 -16.42 -9.75 0.23
C HIS A 81 -15.52 -10.86 -0.33
N THR A 82 -16.11 -11.88 -0.92
CA THR A 82 -15.39 -12.94 -1.67
C THR A 82 -15.83 -12.95 -3.12
N GLY A 83 -14.87 -12.99 -4.05
CA GLY A 83 -15.10 -13.38 -5.43
C GLY A 83 -14.92 -14.90 -5.60
N ARG A 84 -14.69 -15.37 -6.82
CA ARG A 84 -14.41 -16.80 -7.08
C ARG A 84 -13.10 -17.26 -6.44
N THR A 85 -12.02 -16.50 -6.64
CA THR A 85 -10.66 -16.85 -6.18
C THR A 85 -10.03 -15.77 -5.31
N SER A 86 -10.79 -14.71 -5.01
CA SER A 86 -10.28 -13.50 -4.35
C SER A 86 -11.09 -13.14 -3.13
N MET A 87 -10.44 -12.48 -2.19
CA MET A 87 -11.01 -12.02 -0.92
C MET A 87 -10.69 -10.54 -0.75
N GLN A 88 -11.71 -9.73 -0.52
CA GLN A 88 -11.53 -8.36 -0.06
C GLN A 88 -11.48 -8.37 1.47
N VAL A 89 -10.39 -7.83 2.01
CA VAL A 89 -10.10 -7.82 3.44
C VAL A 89 -10.01 -6.37 3.89
N LEU A 90 -10.87 -5.98 4.81
CA LEU A 90 -10.77 -4.70 5.51
C LEU A 90 -9.81 -4.86 6.67
N VAL A 91 -8.81 -3.99 6.74
CA VAL A 91 -7.85 -3.92 7.85
C VAL A 91 -7.93 -2.55 8.51
N GLN A 92 -8.18 -2.53 9.81
CA GLN A 92 -8.18 -1.32 10.64
C GLN A 92 -6.98 -1.38 11.58
N ILE A 93 -6.21 -0.28 11.62
CA ILE A 93 -5.09 -0.10 12.52
C ILE A 93 -5.52 0.86 13.63
N GLY A 94 -5.38 0.44 14.88
CA GLY A 94 -5.42 1.31 16.05
C GLY A 94 -4.09 1.30 16.79
N SER A 95 -3.80 2.38 17.52
CA SER A 95 -2.67 2.44 18.45
C SER A 95 -3.11 2.91 19.84
N ALA A 96 -2.37 2.50 20.86
CA ALA A 96 -2.61 2.85 22.26
C ALA A 96 -1.30 2.98 23.04
N ASP A 97 -1.29 3.80 24.09
CA ASP A 97 -0.31 3.64 25.16
C ASP A 97 -0.49 2.25 25.79
N ALA A 98 0.59 1.46 25.84
CA ALA A 98 0.57 0.05 26.25
C ALA A 98 0.07 -0.17 27.70
N ARG A 99 0.20 0.83 28.58
CA ARG A 99 -0.28 0.81 29.96
C ARG A 99 -1.79 1.04 30.01
N SER A 100 -2.29 1.99 29.22
CA SER A 100 -3.72 2.34 29.19
C SER A 100 -4.58 1.38 28.37
N ARG A 101 -4.02 0.78 27.30
CA ARG A 101 -4.71 -0.08 26.33
C ARG A 101 -5.99 0.51 25.74
N ARG A 102 -6.10 1.85 25.71
CA ARG A 102 -7.20 2.57 25.06
C ARG A 102 -6.83 2.86 23.61
N PHE A 103 -7.28 1.97 22.72
CA PHE A 103 -7.00 2.08 21.29
C PHE A 103 -7.75 3.26 20.65
N THR A 104 -6.99 4.04 19.89
CA THR A 104 -7.52 5.09 19.01
C THR A 104 -7.30 4.65 17.56
N PRO A 105 -8.30 4.75 16.67
CA PRO A 105 -8.12 4.47 15.24
C PRO A 105 -7.00 5.34 14.65
N ALA A 106 -6.14 4.72 13.84
CA ALA A 106 -5.02 5.38 13.19
C ALA A 106 -5.16 5.39 11.66
N THR A 107 -5.58 4.27 11.07
CA THR A 107 -5.88 4.18 9.64
C THR A 107 -6.71 2.93 9.34
N HIS A 108 -7.25 2.84 8.14
CA HIS A 108 -7.87 1.63 7.62
C HIS A 108 -7.52 1.48 6.13
N CYS A 109 -7.56 0.24 5.66
CA CYS A 109 -7.30 -0.09 4.27
C CYS A 109 -8.14 -1.29 3.84
N LEU A 110 -8.44 -1.36 2.56
CA LEU A 110 -9.01 -2.54 1.94
C LEU A 110 -7.95 -3.18 1.05
N LEU A 111 -7.70 -4.46 1.28
CA LEU A 111 -6.78 -5.29 0.51
C LEU A 111 -7.55 -6.31 -0.30
N VAL A 112 -7.03 -6.70 -1.45
CA VAL A 112 -7.51 -7.86 -2.19
C VAL A 112 -6.42 -8.92 -2.20
N PHE A 113 -6.74 -10.08 -1.64
CA PHE A 113 -5.92 -11.26 -1.70
C PHE A 113 -6.49 -12.24 -2.71
N VAL A 114 -5.62 -12.99 -3.38
CA VAL A 114 -6.00 -14.09 -4.29
C VAL A 114 -5.42 -15.38 -3.73
N ALA A 115 -6.27 -16.39 -3.53
CA ALA A 115 -5.80 -17.72 -3.17
C ALA A 115 -5.17 -18.39 -4.39
N VAL A 116 -4.01 -19.00 -4.23
CA VAL A 116 -3.29 -19.67 -5.31
C VAL A 116 -2.74 -21.03 -4.86
N ASP A 117 -2.56 -21.93 -5.81
CA ASP A 117 -1.94 -23.24 -5.58
C ASP A 117 -0.40 -23.18 -5.54
N GLY A 118 0.24 -24.33 -5.39
CA GLY A 118 1.70 -24.44 -5.39
C GLY A 118 2.38 -24.03 -6.71
N ALA A 119 1.63 -23.94 -7.82
CA ALA A 119 2.09 -23.45 -9.11
C ALA A 119 1.79 -21.95 -9.32
N GLY A 120 1.11 -21.30 -8.37
CA GLY A 120 0.68 -19.90 -8.46
C GLY A 120 -0.62 -19.69 -9.26
N VAL A 121 -1.37 -20.75 -9.55
CA VAL A 121 -2.65 -20.68 -10.25
C VAL A 121 -3.77 -20.33 -9.27
N PRO A 122 -4.66 -19.36 -9.59
CA PRO A 122 -5.77 -18.99 -8.70
C PRO A 122 -6.69 -20.18 -8.37
N GLN A 123 -7.02 -20.35 -7.08
CA GLN A 123 -7.91 -21.38 -6.57
C GLN A 123 -9.20 -20.77 -5.99
N GLU A 124 -10.28 -21.56 -6.01
CA GLU A 124 -11.56 -21.11 -5.46
C GLU A 124 -11.50 -20.93 -3.94
N VAL A 125 -12.22 -19.92 -3.45
CA VAL A 125 -12.30 -19.61 -2.02
C VAL A 125 -13.73 -19.83 -1.51
N PRO A 126 -13.92 -20.12 -0.21
CA PRO A 126 -15.25 -20.20 0.37
C PRO A 126 -16.02 -18.88 0.18
N SER A 127 -17.30 -18.96 -0.15
CA SER A 127 -18.16 -17.78 -0.26
C SER A 127 -18.45 -17.21 1.13
N TRP A 128 -18.22 -15.92 1.30
CA TRP A 128 -18.57 -15.16 2.48
C TRP A 128 -19.90 -14.42 2.26
N LEU A 129 -20.77 -14.45 3.27
CA LEU A 129 -22.05 -13.75 3.26
C LEU A 129 -22.15 -12.89 4.53
N PRO A 130 -22.67 -11.66 4.44
CA PRO A 130 -22.84 -10.80 5.61
C PRO A 130 -23.88 -11.38 6.57
N ALA A 131 -23.54 -11.40 7.86
CA ALA A 131 -24.41 -11.91 8.93
C ALA A 131 -25.31 -10.83 9.55
N ASP A 132 -24.92 -9.56 9.44
CA ASP A 132 -25.63 -8.41 10.00
C ASP A 132 -25.63 -7.21 9.04
N ASP A 133 -26.31 -6.12 9.43
CA ASP A 133 -26.46 -4.94 8.58
C ASP A 133 -25.16 -4.15 8.41
N ASP A 134 -24.28 -4.15 9.42
CA ASP A 134 -22.97 -3.53 9.32
C ASP A 134 -22.09 -4.26 8.29
N GLU A 135 -22.09 -5.59 8.32
CA GLU A 135 -21.42 -6.43 7.34
C GLU A 135 -22.04 -6.30 5.95
N ARG A 136 -23.36 -6.18 5.84
CA ARG A 136 -24.06 -5.95 4.57
C ARG A 136 -23.63 -4.63 3.94
N MET A 137 -23.58 -3.56 4.75
CA MET A 137 -23.11 -2.26 4.31
C MET A 137 -21.65 -2.34 3.83
N LEU A 138 -20.74 -2.97 4.60
CA LEU A 138 -19.35 -3.16 4.17
C LEU A 138 -19.23 -3.98 2.89
N HIS A 139 -20.08 -5.01 2.72
CA HIS A 139 -20.12 -5.85 1.53
C HIS A 139 -20.50 -5.08 0.26
N GLU A 140 -21.59 -4.30 0.32
CA GLU A 140 -22.05 -3.46 -0.78
C GLU A 140 -20.97 -2.43 -1.16
N ARG A 141 -20.37 -1.79 -0.17
CA ARG A 141 -19.27 -0.85 -0.36
C ARG A 141 -18.04 -1.51 -0.99
N ALA A 142 -17.73 -2.74 -0.60
CA ALA A 142 -16.65 -3.51 -1.22
C ALA A 142 -16.93 -3.83 -2.69
N ALA A 143 -18.19 -4.15 -3.03
CA ALA A 143 -18.63 -4.44 -4.38
C ALA A 143 -18.63 -3.20 -5.30
N GLU A 144 -19.12 -2.05 -4.82
CA GLU A 144 -19.11 -0.76 -5.55
C GLU A 144 -17.71 -0.33 -6.01
N ARG A 145 -16.67 -0.77 -5.29
CA ARG A 145 -15.27 -0.43 -5.60
C ARG A 145 -14.67 -1.29 -6.71
N LEU A 146 -15.32 -2.37 -7.15
CA LEU A 146 -14.76 -3.27 -8.17
C LEU A 146 -14.50 -2.56 -9.50
N ALA A 147 -15.50 -1.83 -10.04
CA ALA A 147 -15.35 -1.14 -11.32
C ALA A 147 -14.36 0.04 -11.25
N PRO A 148 -14.43 0.96 -10.26
CA PRO A 148 -13.44 2.02 -10.12
C PRO A 148 -12.01 1.51 -9.95
N ARG A 149 -11.79 0.42 -9.21
CA ARG A 149 -10.45 -0.19 -9.08
C ARG A 149 -9.92 -0.70 -10.41
N ARG A 150 -10.78 -1.26 -11.26
CA ARG A 150 -10.39 -1.70 -12.59
C ARG A 150 -10.00 -0.51 -13.47
N ALA A 151 -10.77 0.57 -13.44
CA ALA A 151 -10.45 1.81 -14.15
C ALA A 151 -9.12 2.42 -13.68
N ILE A 152 -8.89 2.49 -12.36
CA ILE A 152 -7.61 2.95 -11.79
C ILE A 152 -6.47 2.05 -12.26
N ARG A 153 -6.63 0.72 -12.17
CA ARG A 153 -5.62 -0.24 -12.64
C ARG A 153 -5.25 0.00 -14.11
N ASP A 154 -6.24 0.14 -14.97
CA ASP A 154 -6.06 0.28 -16.41
C ASP A 154 -5.37 1.63 -16.73
N ALA A 155 -5.77 2.72 -16.06
CA ALA A 155 -5.10 4.01 -16.16
C ALA A 155 -3.63 3.94 -15.72
N MET A 156 -3.35 3.21 -14.63
CA MET A 156 -1.98 3.03 -14.13
C MET A 156 -1.10 2.19 -15.06
N LEU A 157 -1.63 1.15 -15.68
CA LEU A 157 -0.90 0.33 -16.66
C LEU A 157 -0.62 1.08 -17.97
N GLY A 158 -1.41 2.11 -18.29
CA GLY A 158 -1.19 2.95 -19.47
C GLY A 158 0.03 3.88 -19.37
N GLN A 159 0.65 4.00 -18.19
CA GLN A 159 1.79 4.88 -17.98
C GLN A 159 3.12 4.15 -17.94
N HIS A 160 4.10 4.75 -18.60
CA HIS A 160 5.49 4.31 -18.59
C HIS A 160 6.41 5.50 -18.32
N PHE A 161 7.59 5.20 -17.77
CA PHE A 161 8.65 6.18 -17.61
C PHE A 161 9.57 6.15 -18.82
N THR A 162 10.08 7.32 -19.21
CA THR A 162 11.12 7.47 -20.24
C THR A 162 12.34 8.17 -19.65
N ASP A 163 13.41 8.31 -20.41
CA ASP A 163 14.59 9.07 -19.98
C ASP A 163 14.49 10.58 -20.31
N GLU A 164 13.38 11.01 -20.93
CA GLU A 164 13.12 12.42 -21.26
C GLU A 164 12.53 13.24 -20.10
N GLY A 165 12.02 12.57 -19.05
CA GLY A 165 11.49 13.21 -17.85
C GLY A 165 12.54 14.06 -17.14
N THR A 166 12.15 15.27 -16.73
CA THR A 166 13.06 16.23 -16.08
C THR A 166 12.78 16.40 -14.59
N THR A 167 11.72 15.79 -14.08
CA THR A 167 11.31 15.89 -12.68
C THR A 167 12.21 15.07 -11.75
N PRO A 168 12.22 15.38 -10.43
CA PRO A 168 12.98 14.59 -9.45
C PRO A 168 12.70 13.09 -9.57
N ARG A 169 13.79 12.32 -9.66
CA ARG A 169 13.81 10.88 -9.87
C ARG A 169 14.71 10.23 -8.81
N THR A 170 14.23 9.17 -8.19
CA THR A 170 15.03 8.34 -7.27
C THR A 170 14.90 6.88 -7.68
N VAL A 171 16.03 6.18 -7.78
CA VAL A 171 16.07 4.77 -8.16
C VAL A 171 16.84 3.99 -7.11
N PHE A 172 16.18 3.04 -6.46
CA PHE A 172 16.85 2.03 -5.65
C PHE A 172 17.00 0.75 -6.46
N ARG A 173 18.18 0.12 -6.36
CA ARG A 173 18.45 -1.19 -6.94
C ARG A 173 19.13 -2.09 -5.92
N PHE A 174 18.57 -3.26 -5.70
CA PHE A 174 19.06 -4.23 -4.72
C PHE A 174 18.57 -5.64 -5.08
N LEU A 175 19.13 -6.65 -4.44
CA LEU A 175 18.64 -8.02 -4.56
C LEU A 175 17.54 -8.27 -3.53
N ALA A 176 16.45 -8.93 -3.92
CA ALA A 176 15.44 -9.39 -2.98
C ALA A 176 16.05 -10.42 -2.02
N ALA A 177 16.13 -10.09 -0.74
CA ALA A 177 16.89 -10.90 0.22
C ALA A 177 16.02 -12.01 0.83
N PRO A 178 16.63 -13.12 1.32
CA PRO A 178 15.87 -14.22 1.92
C PRO A 178 14.95 -13.82 3.08
N GLN A 179 15.33 -12.82 3.88
CA GLN A 179 14.48 -12.31 4.96
C GLN A 179 13.20 -11.60 4.47
N ASP A 180 13.14 -11.22 3.18
CA ASP A 180 11.99 -10.57 2.57
C ASP A 180 10.96 -11.60 2.03
N ALA A 181 11.29 -12.89 2.13
CA ALA A 181 10.49 -13.98 1.58
C ALA A 181 9.19 -14.22 2.34
N ASN A 182 8.13 -14.50 1.58
CA ASN A 182 6.94 -15.17 2.08
C ASN A 182 7.08 -16.70 1.94
N PHE A 183 6.10 -17.45 2.45
CA PHE A 183 6.10 -18.91 2.42
C PHE A 183 6.13 -19.55 1.02
N GLY A 184 5.84 -18.76 -0.03
CA GLY A 184 5.92 -19.17 -1.43
C GLY A 184 7.25 -18.82 -2.11
N GLY A 185 8.26 -18.35 -1.37
CA GLY A 185 9.58 -18.01 -1.92
C GLY A 185 9.62 -16.73 -2.75
N ASN A 186 8.57 -15.90 -2.68
CA ASN A 186 8.51 -14.58 -3.30
C ASN A 186 8.63 -13.49 -2.23
N ALA A 187 8.96 -12.26 -2.62
CA ALA A 187 8.89 -11.12 -1.72
C ALA A 187 7.46 -10.96 -1.16
N HIS A 188 7.34 -10.74 0.15
CA HIS A 188 6.07 -10.47 0.79
C HIS A 188 5.47 -9.12 0.31
N GLY A 189 4.15 -9.04 0.14
CA GLY A 189 3.48 -7.82 -0.34
C GLY A 189 3.85 -6.61 0.52
N GLY A 190 3.77 -6.75 1.83
CA GLY A 190 4.19 -5.74 2.81
C GLY A 190 5.64 -5.29 2.68
N THR A 191 6.57 -6.15 2.25
CA THR A 191 7.96 -5.77 2.01
C THR A 191 8.07 -4.85 0.80
N VAL A 192 7.36 -5.16 -0.28
CA VAL A 192 7.29 -4.29 -1.47
C VAL A 192 6.68 -2.93 -1.13
N LEU A 193 5.64 -2.91 -0.29
CA LEU A 193 5.03 -1.67 0.21
C LEU A 193 6.03 -0.79 0.96
N ARG A 194 6.90 -1.41 1.77
CA ARG A 194 7.97 -0.71 2.48
C ARG A 194 9.01 -0.12 1.52
N TRP A 195 9.47 -0.90 0.52
CA TRP A 195 10.42 -0.38 -0.48
C TRP A 195 9.86 0.79 -1.29
N ILE A 196 8.56 0.73 -1.63
CA ILE A 196 7.84 1.81 -2.30
C ILE A 196 7.89 3.09 -1.46
N ASP A 197 7.58 3.00 -0.16
CA ASP A 197 7.58 4.14 0.75
C ASP A 197 8.98 4.73 0.93
N GLU A 198 10.01 3.88 1.09
CA GLU A 198 11.40 4.32 1.24
C GLU A 198 11.89 5.10 0.00
N ALA A 199 11.63 4.58 -1.20
CA ALA A 199 12.01 5.25 -2.45
C ALA A 199 11.21 6.55 -2.68
N ALA A 200 9.91 6.53 -2.38
CA ALA A 200 9.07 7.72 -2.49
C ALA A 200 9.44 8.80 -1.48
N TYR A 201 9.77 8.41 -0.25
CA TYR A 201 10.27 9.32 0.78
C TYR A 201 11.57 10.00 0.32
N ALA A 202 12.54 9.23 -0.19
CA ALA A 202 13.80 9.79 -0.69
C ALA A 202 13.56 10.78 -1.85
N CYS A 203 12.63 10.45 -2.77
CA CYS A 203 12.22 11.35 -3.83
C CYS A 203 11.54 12.62 -3.30
N ALA A 204 10.61 12.50 -2.33
CA ALA A 204 9.92 13.62 -1.72
C ALA A 204 10.89 14.55 -0.98
N ALA A 205 11.78 13.95 -0.17
CA ALA A 205 12.78 14.65 0.63
C ALA A 205 13.72 15.52 -0.24
N SER A 206 13.97 15.11 -1.48
CA SER A 206 14.77 15.89 -2.44
C SER A 206 14.10 17.20 -2.91
N TRP A 207 12.80 17.37 -2.66
CA TRP A 207 12.01 18.54 -3.07
C TRP A 207 11.41 19.33 -1.90
N THR A 208 11.35 18.73 -0.70
CA THR A 208 10.89 19.41 0.52
C THR A 208 11.98 20.28 1.13
N SER A 209 11.56 21.32 1.84
CA SER A 209 12.47 22.20 2.58
C SER A 209 12.76 21.72 4.01
N GLU A 210 11.83 20.99 4.61
CA GLU A 210 11.91 20.57 6.01
C GLU A 210 11.77 19.05 6.15
N GLN A 211 10.53 18.55 6.17
CA GLN A 211 10.24 17.16 6.50
C GLN A 211 9.15 16.60 5.58
N ALA A 212 9.55 15.74 4.65
CA ALA A 212 8.63 14.93 3.86
C ALA A 212 7.91 13.88 4.74
N VAL A 213 6.58 13.89 4.72
CA VAL A 213 5.76 12.86 5.37
C VAL A 213 4.66 12.37 4.45
N ALA A 214 4.53 11.04 4.36
CA ALA A 214 3.47 10.39 3.62
C ALA A 214 2.12 10.65 4.29
N VAL A 215 1.17 11.19 3.53
CA VAL A 215 -0.22 11.38 3.99
C VAL A 215 -1.17 10.40 3.32
N TYR A 216 -0.75 9.84 2.18
CA TYR A 216 -1.53 8.89 1.42
C TYR A 216 -0.63 7.90 0.67
N SER A 217 -1.04 6.64 0.65
CA SER A 217 -0.52 5.63 -0.28
C SER A 217 -1.69 4.79 -0.76
N GLY A 218 -1.83 4.59 -2.07
CA GLY A 218 -2.98 3.85 -2.56
C GLY A 218 -3.02 3.59 -4.05
N GLY A 219 -3.96 2.72 -4.43
CA GLY A 219 -4.04 2.20 -5.79
C GLY A 219 -2.85 1.30 -6.12
N ILE A 220 -2.36 0.52 -5.14
CA ILE A 220 -1.17 -0.29 -5.31
C ILE A 220 -1.59 -1.60 -5.95
N HIS A 221 -1.14 -1.84 -7.18
CA HIS A 221 -1.47 -3.05 -7.93
C HIS A 221 -0.23 -3.92 -8.07
N PHE A 222 -0.36 -5.19 -7.70
CA PHE A 222 0.66 -6.22 -7.88
C PHE A 222 0.34 -7.00 -9.15
N PHE A 223 1.18 -6.87 -10.17
CA PHE A 223 1.00 -7.47 -11.49
C PHE A 223 1.75 -8.79 -11.66
N SER A 224 2.93 -8.90 -11.06
CA SER A 224 3.73 -10.13 -11.11
C SER A 224 4.56 -10.29 -9.83
N PRO A 225 4.86 -11.52 -9.41
CA PRO A 225 5.63 -11.78 -8.19
C PRO A 225 7.10 -11.36 -8.39
N ILE A 226 7.77 -11.03 -7.28
CA ILE A 226 9.21 -10.80 -7.21
C ILE A 226 9.81 -12.02 -6.51
N ARG A 227 10.73 -12.74 -7.15
CA ARG A 227 11.36 -13.92 -6.55
C ARG A 227 12.51 -13.50 -5.65
N ILE A 228 12.76 -14.27 -4.59
CA ILE A 228 13.98 -14.05 -3.80
C ILE A 228 15.22 -14.29 -4.69
N GLY A 229 16.17 -13.36 -4.59
CA GLY A 229 17.34 -13.28 -5.44
C GLY A 229 17.14 -12.51 -6.75
N ASP A 230 15.92 -12.09 -7.10
CA ASP A 230 15.71 -11.18 -8.24
C ASP A 230 16.43 -9.83 -7.96
N LEU A 231 16.97 -9.23 -9.02
CA LEU A 231 17.33 -7.81 -9.03
C LEU A 231 16.03 -7.01 -9.03
N VAL A 232 15.83 -6.21 -7.98
CA VAL A 232 14.69 -5.31 -7.81
C VAL A 232 15.13 -3.89 -8.15
N GLU A 233 14.29 -3.19 -8.89
CA GLU A 233 14.40 -1.76 -9.13
C GLU A 233 13.13 -1.06 -8.62
N VAL A 234 13.29 -0.07 -7.75
CA VAL A 234 12.21 0.79 -7.28
C VAL A 234 12.50 2.21 -7.76
N GLU A 235 11.76 2.64 -8.77
CA GLU A 235 11.89 3.97 -9.37
C GLU A 235 10.73 4.85 -8.94
N ALA A 236 11.02 5.88 -8.14
CA ALA A 236 10.09 6.93 -7.73
C ALA A 236 10.32 8.20 -8.55
N ARG A 237 9.24 8.83 -9.02
CA ARG A 237 9.26 10.12 -9.71
C ARG A 237 8.25 11.07 -9.11
N LEU A 238 8.67 12.30 -8.84
CA LEU A 238 7.74 13.38 -8.51
C LEU A 238 7.02 13.79 -9.80
N ILE A 239 5.70 13.59 -9.84
CA ILE A 239 4.91 13.77 -11.08
C ILE A 239 3.98 14.98 -11.04
N HIS A 240 3.64 15.46 -9.84
CA HIS A 240 2.81 16.65 -9.68
C HIS A 240 3.01 17.25 -8.28
N THR A 241 2.92 18.58 -8.18
CA THR A 241 2.82 19.31 -6.92
C THR A 241 1.48 20.03 -6.84
N GLY A 242 0.72 19.77 -5.79
CA GLY A 242 -0.39 20.64 -5.40
C GLY A 242 0.15 21.86 -4.65
N GLY A 243 -0.74 22.69 -4.10
CA GLY A 243 -0.31 23.84 -3.31
C GLY A 243 0.53 23.46 -2.07
N ARG A 244 0.31 22.26 -1.52
CA ARG A 244 0.95 21.75 -0.28
C ARG A 244 1.26 20.25 -0.32
N SER A 245 1.15 19.63 -1.49
CA SER A 245 1.25 18.17 -1.68
C SER A 245 2.22 17.81 -2.79
N LEU A 246 2.86 16.66 -2.66
CA LEU A 246 3.83 16.07 -3.57
C LEU A 246 3.28 14.73 -4.02
N HIS A 247 2.93 14.59 -5.30
CA HIS A 247 2.37 13.37 -5.86
C HIS A 247 3.49 12.61 -6.56
N ILE A 248 3.76 11.39 -6.10
CA ILE A 248 4.90 10.58 -6.53
C ILE A 248 4.37 9.28 -7.11
N ALA A 249 4.74 8.99 -8.36
CA ALA A 249 4.53 7.68 -8.96
C ALA A 249 5.72 6.78 -8.68
N VAL A 250 5.47 5.51 -8.40
CA VAL A 250 6.51 4.51 -8.13
C VAL A 250 6.28 3.29 -9.01
N HIS A 251 7.30 2.93 -9.78
CA HIS A 251 7.38 1.67 -10.51
C HIS A 251 8.36 0.73 -9.79
N VAL A 252 7.87 -0.44 -9.43
CA VAL A 252 8.71 -1.56 -9.00
C VAL A 252 8.86 -2.50 -10.17
N ARG A 253 10.11 -2.83 -10.51
CA ARG A 253 10.46 -3.81 -11.52
C ARG A 253 11.37 -4.87 -10.95
N ALA A 254 11.33 -6.07 -11.53
CA ALA A 254 12.23 -7.13 -11.15
C ALA A 254 12.68 -7.98 -12.34
N ALA A 255 13.90 -8.50 -12.27
CA ALA A 255 14.47 -9.43 -13.24
C ALA A 255 15.44 -10.40 -12.57
N SER A 256 15.83 -11.45 -13.29
CA SER A 256 16.99 -12.23 -12.85
C SER A 256 18.22 -11.33 -12.85
N PRO A 257 19.11 -11.39 -11.83
CA PRO A 257 20.37 -10.66 -11.86
C PRO A 257 21.31 -11.12 -12.99
N ARG A 258 21.02 -12.26 -13.63
CA ARG A 258 21.73 -12.74 -14.83
C ARG A 258 21.26 -12.06 -16.12
N THR A 259 20.05 -11.49 -16.13
CA THR A 259 19.46 -10.77 -17.27
C THR A 259 18.88 -9.43 -16.80
N PRO A 260 19.71 -8.52 -16.24
CA PRO A 260 19.25 -7.27 -15.63
C PRO A 260 18.53 -6.32 -16.61
N GLN A 261 18.69 -6.52 -17.92
CA GLN A 261 17.98 -5.79 -18.96
C GLN A 261 16.51 -6.21 -19.13
N GLU A 262 16.07 -7.32 -18.55
CA GLU A 262 14.71 -7.89 -18.70
C GLU A 262 13.76 -7.46 -17.56
N LEU A 263 13.96 -6.26 -17.01
CA LEU A 263 13.13 -5.72 -15.92
C LEU A 263 11.66 -5.65 -16.33
N ARG A 264 10.83 -6.48 -15.67
CA ARG A 264 9.37 -6.46 -15.86
C ARG A 264 8.72 -5.63 -14.76
N LEU A 265 7.65 -4.91 -15.07
CA LEU A 265 6.84 -4.23 -14.07
C LEU A 265 6.17 -5.25 -13.14
N THR A 266 6.40 -5.10 -11.84
CA THR A 266 5.80 -5.96 -10.80
C THR A 266 4.74 -5.21 -10.02
N THR A 267 4.97 -3.92 -9.74
CA THR A 267 4.06 -3.09 -8.95
C THR A 267 4.08 -1.65 -9.47
N HIS A 268 2.91 -1.01 -9.48
CA HIS A 268 2.79 0.43 -9.72
C HIS A 268 1.86 1.03 -8.66
N CYS A 269 2.24 2.18 -8.11
CA CYS A 269 1.39 2.96 -7.23
C CYS A 269 1.65 4.47 -7.35
N MET A 270 0.73 5.25 -6.78
CA MET A 270 0.94 6.68 -6.51
C MET A 270 0.80 6.96 -5.02
N THR A 271 1.75 7.68 -4.46
CA THR A 271 1.77 8.13 -3.07
C THR A 271 1.80 9.65 -3.01
N ILE A 272 1.27 10.21 -1.92
CA ILE A 272 1.22 11.65 -1.71
C ILE A 272 1.92 11.98 -0.40
N PHE A 273 2.87 12.89 -0.51
CA PHE A 273 3.63 13.45 0.60
C PHE A 273 3.24 14.91 0.81
N VAL A 274 3.53 15.43 2.01
CA VAL A 274 3.50 16.86 2.31
C VAL A 274 4.82 17.25 2.97
N ASP A 275 5.23 18.52 2.78
CA ASP A 275 6.30 19.12 3.57
C ASP A 275 5.72 19.63 4.88
N LEU A 276 6.18 19.14 6.03
CA LEU A 276 5.68 19.57 7.33
C LEU A 276 6.60 20.59 7.97
N GLY A 277 6.01 21.67 8.44
CA GLY A 277 6.70 22.63 9.28
C GLY A 277 6.89 22.14 10.72
N PRO A 278 7.71 22.85 11.50
CA PRO A 278 7.92 22.58 12.93
C PRO A 278 6.63 22.64 13.78
N ASP A 279 5.58 23.31 13.29
CA ASP A 279 4.26 23.40 13.91
C ASP A 279 3.37 22.17 13.62
N GLY A 280 3.89 21.18 12.88
CA GLY A 280 3.17 19.98 12.48
C GLY A 280 2.14 20.21 11.37
N ARG A 281 2.12 21.40 10.76
CA ARG A 281 1.22 21.71 9.64
C ARG A 281 1.98 21.55 8.33
N ALA A 282 1.25 21.18 7.27
CA ALA A 282 1.84 21.18 5.94
C ALA A 282 2.39 22.58 5.58
N ARG A 283 3.29 22.69 4.63
CA ARG A 283 3.80 23.96 4.11
C ARG A 283 3.51 24.04 2.62
N PRO A 284 3.45 25.25 2.04
CA PRO A 284 3.47 25.39 0.60
C PRO A 284 4.70 24.71 0.03
N VAL A 285 4.54 23.97 -1.07
CA VAL A 285 5.65 23.32 -1.79
C VAL A 285 5.93 24.07 -3.08
N ALA A 286 7.18 24.06 -3.54
CA ALA A 286 7.55 24.68 -4.80
C ALA A 286 6.79 23.99 -5.97
N PRO A 287 6.17 24.75 -6.88
CA PRO A 287 5.53 24.19 -8.06
C PRO A 287 6.52 23.40 -8.91
N LEU A 288 6.13 22.20 -9.34
CA LEU A 288 6.89 21.37 -10.25
C LEU A 288 6.67 21.85 -11.71
N PRO A 289 7.71 22.34 -12.40
CA PRO A 289 7.59 22.69 -13.80
C PRO A 289 7.49 21.42 -14.66
N ALA A 290 6.58 21.41 -15.63
CA ALA A 290 6.42 20.33 -16.60
C ALA A 290 7.14 20.68 -17.91
N LEU A 291 8.44 20.40 -17.98
CA LEU A 291 9.32 20.87 -19.06
C LEU A 291 9.25 19.95 -20.29
N SER A 292 9.22 18.63 -20.09
CA SER A 292 9.12 17.64 -21.17
C SER A 292 7.69 17.16 -21.44
N ASP A 293 7.50 16.44 -22.56
CA ASP A 293 6.24 15.75 -22.85
C ASP A 293 5.92 14.65 -21.83
N GLU A 294 6.96 13.96 -21.34
CA GLU A 294 6.80 13.02 -20.23
C GLU A 294 6.28 13.71 -18.98
N ASP A 295 6.86 14.85 -18.59
CA ASP A 295 6.44 15.57 -17.38
C ASP A 295 4.96 15.99 -17.47
N ARG A 296 4.54 16.52 -18.62
CA ARG A 296 3.15 16.91 -18.89
C ARG A 296 2.21 15.70 -18.82
N ARG A 297 2.59 14.57 -19.42
CA ARG A 297 1.82 13.33 -19.39
C ARG A 297 1.66 12.78 -17.97
N LEU A 298 2.75 12.75 -17.20
CA LEU A 298 2.73 12.26 -15.81
C LEU A 298 1.93 13.19 -14.88
N ALA A 299 2.01 14.51 -15.08
CA ALA A 299 1.20 15.48 -14.33
C ALA A 299 -0.30 15.33 -14.64
N ALA A 300 -0.66 15.14 -15.91
CA ALA A 300 -2.04 14.86 -16.31
C ALA A 300 -2.54 13.55 -15.70
N HIS A 301 -1.68 12.52 -15.67
CA HIS A 301 -1.99 11.24 -15.04
C HIS A 301 -2.26 11.35 -13.53
N ALA A 302 -1.45 12.13 -12.79
CA ALA A 302 -1.70 12.40 -11.37
C ALA A 302 -3.08 13.02 -11.15
N SER A 303 -3.46 13.97 -12.00
CA SER A 303 -4.76 14.66 -11.92
C SER A 303 -5.92 13.71 -12.26
N GLU A 304 -5.76 12.86 -13.27
CA GLU A 304 -6.73 11.82 -13.62
C GLU A 304 -6.95 10.83 -12.46
N LEU A 305 -5.88 10.28 -11.89
CA LEU A 305 -5.97 9.36 -10.75
C LEU A 305 -6.63 10.01 -9.54
N THR A 306 -6.31 11.28 -9.27
CA THR A 306 -6.93 12.04 -8.17
C THR A 306 -8.44 12.16 -8.37
N ARG A 307 -8.87 12.48 -9.60
CA ARG A 307 -10.30 12.56 -9.96
C ARG A 307 -11.01 11.21 -9.85
N LEU A 308 -10.41 10.14 -10.38
CA LEU A 308 -10.97 8.78 -10.31
C LEU A 308 -11.12 8.29 -8.85
N ARG A 309 -10.27 8.77 -7.94
CA ARG A 309 -10.33 8.43 -6.52
C ARG A 309 -11.34 9.27 -5.76
N ALA A 310 -11.53 10.54 -6.13
CA ALA A 310 -12.48 11.43 -5.48
C ALA A 310 -13.94 10.96 -5.60
N SER A 311 -14.26 10.14 -6.61
CA SER A 311 -15.59 9.55 -6.77
C SER A 311 -15.85 8.34 -5.87
N LEU A 312 -14.84 7.86 -5.12
CA LEU A 312 -15.01 6.74 -4.19
C LEU A 312 -15.37 7.28 -2.82
N GLU A 313 -16.56 6.93 -2.34
CA GLU A 313 -16.95 7.20 -0.96
C GLU A 313 -15.99 6.50 0.03
N ALA A 314 -15.91 7.03 1.26
CA ALA A 314 -15.15 6.37 2.32
C ALA A 314 -15.82 5.05 2.73
N LEU A 315 -15.05 4.12 3.33
CA LEU A 315 -15.67 2.99 4.01
C LEU A 315 -16.26 3.49 5.34
N PRO A 316 -17.43 3.00 5.77
CA PRO A 316 -18.00 3.32 7.07
C PRO A 316 -17.28 2.48 8.15
N VAL A 317 -16.16 3.01 8.68
CA VAL A 317 -15.25 2.32 9.61
C VAL A 317 -14.81 3.18 10.78
#